data_AF-A0A0V8HY81-F1
#
_entry.id   AF-A0A0V8HY81-F1
#
_cell.length_a   1.000
_cell.length_b   1.000
_cell.length_c   1.000
_cell.angle_alpha   90.00
_cell.angle_beta   90.00
_cell.angle_gamma   90.00
#
_symmetry.space_group_name_H-M   'P 1'
#
loop_
_entity.id
_entity.type
_entity.pdbx_description
1 polymer ?
#
loop_
_entity_poly.entity_id
_entity_poly.type
_entity_poly.pdbx_seq_one_letter_code
_entity_poly.pdbx_strand_id
1 'polypeptide(L)'
;MSLSATTKSPNKKTGLLISVVVLAVTVIAGALYLSGGLGRNQTSNLQDVLAGSESLSPQENTKELCSTDQCVEGWSTSNGNFLQFASQGAAEQFATYLGDDGRRWRNIVLDMSGKELSFEQKKEVIDTLFASHVWS
;
A
#
# COMPACT_ATOMS: atom_id res chain seq x y z
N MET A 1 19.82 45.91 -48.87
CA MET A 1 18.83 45.78 -47.78
C MET A 1 19.46 44.90 -46.72
N SER A 2 19.98 45.50 -45.64
CA SER A 2 20.71 44.79 -44.59
C SER A 2 19.90 44.90 -43.29
N LEU A 3 19.52 43.75 -42.73
CA LEU A 3 18.83 43.66 -41.44
C LEU A 3 19.88 43.64 -40.33
N SER A 4 19.98 44.74 -39.57
CA SER A 4 20.77 44.78 -38.34
C SER A 4 19.98 44.10 -37.22
N ALA A 5 20.51 42.98 -36.72
CA ALA A 5 20.00 42.32 -35.52
C ALA A 5 20.56 43.00 -34.27
N THR A 6 19.69 43.62 -33.47
CA THR A 6 20.05 44.27 -32.20
C THR A 6 20.03 43.24 -31.08
N THR A 7 21.19 42.70 -30.70
CA THR A 7 21.33 41.86 -29.50
C THR A 7 21.21 42.73 -28.24
N LYS A 8 20.09 42.57 -27.52
CA LYS A 8 19.79 43.22 -26.25
C LYS A 8 20.56 42.53 -25.12
N SER A 9 21.51 43.26 -24.53
CA SER A 9 22.33 42.79 -23.40
C SER A 9 21.46 42.53 -22.16
N PRO A 10 21.49 41.31 -21.57
CA PRO A 10 20.77 41.02 -20.34
C PRO A 10 21.51 41.60 -19.14
N ASN A 11 20.85 42.49 -18.41
CA ASN A 11 21.32 43.04 -17.15
C ASN A 11 21.57 41.91 -16.13
N LYS A 12 22.76 41.87 -15.52
CA LYS A 12 23.23 40.84 -14.57
C LYS A 12 22.29 40.56 -13.37
N LYS A 13 21.34 41.44 -13.08
CA LYS A 13 20.41 41.31 -11.94
C LYS A 13 19.22 40.38 -12.22
N THR A 14 18.80 40.20 -13.47
CA THR A 14 17.68 39.30 -13.81
C THR A 14 18.10 37.83 -13.90
N GLY A 15 19.36 37.54 -14.22
CA GLY A 15 19.87 36.16 -14.23
C GLY A 15 19.92 35.52 -12.84
N LEU A 16 20.18 36.32 -11.80
CA LEU A 16 20.27 35.82 -10.43
C LEU A 16 18.88 35.46 -9.84
N LEU A 17 17.84 36.22 -10.17
CA LEU A 17 16.48 35.99 -9.67
C LEU A 17 15.83 34.74 -10.28
N ILE A 18 16.08 34.46 -11.57
CA ILE A 18 15.52 33.28 -12.24
C ILE A 18 16.12 32.00 -11.65
N SER A 19 17.41 32.00 -11.31
CA SER A 19 18.09 30.84 -10.72
C SER A 19 17.55 30.47 -9.32
N VAL A 20 17.17 31.46 -8.51
CA VAL A 20 16.64 31.21 -7.15
C VAL A 20 15.24 30.61 -7.20
N VAL A 21 14.40 31.06 -8.14
CA VAL A 21 13.03 30.54 -8.30
C VAL A 21 13.04 29.09 -8.78
N VAL A 22 13.90 28.75 -9.75
CA VAL A 22 14.03 27.36 -10.22
C VAL A 22 14.51 26.45 -9.11
N LEU A 23 15.50 26.88 -8.33
CA LEU A 23 16.04 26.09 -7.22
C LEU A 23 14.99 25.84 -6.13
N ALA A 24 14.21 26.87 -5.78
CA ALA A 24 13.13 26.77 -4.79
C ALA A 24 12.02 25.79 -5.23
N VAL A 25 11.63 25.82 -6.51
CA VAL A 25 10.63 24.89 -7.04
C VAL A 25 11.14 23.45 -7.03
N THR A 26 12.41 23.20 -7.35
CA THR A 26 13.00 21.85 -7.25
C THR A 26 13.12 21.34 -5.81
N VAL A 27 13.41 22.20 -4.83
CA VAL A 27 13.45 21.80 -3.41
C VAL A 27 12.05 21.48 -2.89
N ILE A 28 11.02 22.23 -3.30
CA ILE A 28 9.63 21.96 -2.91
C ILE A 28 9.12 20.68 -3.59
N ALA A 29 9.40 20.49 -4.88
CA ALA A 29 9.05 19.26 -5.60
C ALA A 29 9.80 18.04 -5.03
N GLY A 30 11.08 18.18 -4.68
CA GLY A 30 11.88 17.14 -4.03
C GLY A 30 11.40 16.81 -2.62
N ALA A 31 10.99 17.82 -1.84
CA ALA A 31 10.38 17.62 -0.53
C ALA A 31 9.01 16.94 -0.64
N LEU A 32 8.20 17.26 -1.65
CA LEU A 32 6.94 16.59 -1.96
C LEU A 32 7.15 15.15 -2.48
N TYR A 33 8.24 14.87 -3.18
CA TYR A 33 8.58 13.52 -3.65
C TYR A 33 9.15 12.65 -2.52
N LEU A 34 9.93 13.22 -1.60
CA LEU A 34 10.39 12.55 -0.38
C LEU A 34 9.28 12.38 0.66
N SER A 35 8.26 13.25 0.64
CA SER A 35 7.00 13.06 1.37
C SER A 35 5.93 12.34 0.54
N GLY A 36 6.29 11.80 -0.64
CA GLY A 36 5.45 10.91 -1.45
C GLY A 36 5.09 9.59 -0.76
N GLY A 37 5.60 9.36 0.46
CA GLY A 37 5.11 8.35 1.40
C GLY A 37 3.86 8.76 2.20
N LEU A 38 3.27 9.94 1.96
CA LEU A 38 2.04 10.40 2.62
C LEU A 38 0.76 9.96 1.90
N GLY A 39 0.81 8.85 1.18
CA GLY A 39 -0.36 7.99 1.00
C GLY A 39 -0.64 7.21 2.28
N ARG A 40 -0.85 7.89 3.43
CA ARG A 40 -1.64 7.34 4.54
C ARG A 40 -3.09 7.27 4.04
N ASN A 41 -3.32 6.40 3.06
CA ASN A 41 -4.66 5.93 2.79
C ASN A 41 -5.19 5.42 4.12
N GLN A 42 -6.37 5.88 4.48
CA GLN A 42 -7.20 5.31 5.54
C GLN A 42 -7.57 3.87 5.17
N THR A 43 -6.58 2.99 5.01
CA THR A 43 -6.80 1.56 4.90
C THR A 43 -7.15 1.13 6.30
N SER A 44 -8.40 0.73 6.49
CA SER A 44 -8.83 -0.09 7.63
C SER A 44 -7.69 -1.05 7.98
N ASN A 45 -7.11 -0.88 9.16
CA ASN A 45 -5.97 -1.71 9.56
C ASN A 45 -6.46 -3.15 9.64
N LEU A 46 -5.57 -4.11 9.45
CA LEU A 46 -5.96 -5.52 9.49
C LEU A 46 -6.53 -5.87 10.87
N GLN A 47 -6.05 -5.19 11.91
CA GLN A 47 -6.66 -5.15 13.24
C GLN A 47 -8.16 -4.84 13.24
N ASP A 48 -8.65 -3.88 12.45
CA ASP A 48 -10.08 -3.51 12.40
C ASP A 48 -10.93 -4.63 11.76
N VAL A 49 -10.36 -5.32 10.76
CA VAL A 49 -11.00 -6.47 10.10
C VAL A 49 -11.15 -7.63 11.08
N LEU A 50 -10.16 -7.81 11.96
CA LEU A 50 -10.09 -8.92 12.90
C LEU A 50 -10.67 -8.61 14.29
N ALA A 51 -10.94 -7.34 14.59
CA ALA A 51 -11.49 -6.91 15.89
C ALA A 51 -12.86 -7.56 16.19
N GLY A 52 -13.62 -7.94 15.17
CA GLY A 52 -14.90 -8.62 15.31
C GLY A 52 -14.84 -10.15 15.43
N SER A 53 -13.65 -10.76 15.30
CA SER A 53 -13.48 -12.22 15.20
C SER A 53 -12.79 -12.82 16.42
N GLU A 54 -13.45 -12.82 17.58
CA GLU A 54 -12.92 -13.45 18.80
C GLU A 54 -12.65 -14.96 18.62
N SER A 55 -13.45 -15.65 17.79
CA SER A 55 -13.30 -17.08 17.50
C SER A 55 -12.01 -17.43 16.78
N LEU A 56 -11.43 -16.49 16.03
CA LEU A 56 -10.21 -16.71 15.24
C LEU A 56 -8.92 -16.55 16.05
N SER A 57 -9.00 -16.00 17.27
CA SER A 57 -7.84 -15.72 18.14
C SER A 57 -6.70 -15.02 17.39
N PRO A 58 -6.95 -13.84 16.79
CA PRO A 58 -5.96 -13.17 15.94
C PRO A 58 -4.74 -12.73 16.75
N GLN A 59 -3.55 -13.06 16.25
CA GLN A 59 -2.26 -12.65 16.82
C GLN A 59 -1.43 -11.93 15.76
N GLU A 60 -0.99 -10.72 16.07
CA GLU A 60 -0.08 -9.99 15.19
C GLU A 60 1.22 -10.78 15.05
N ASN A 61 1.56 -11.11 13.80
CA ASN A 61 2.76 -11.88 13.49
C ASN A 61 3.44 -11.36 12.21
N THR A 62 3.48 -10.04 12.06
CA THR A 62 4.02 -9.35 10.88
C THR A 62 5.43 -9.79 10.53
N LYS A 63 6.33 -9.95 11.51
CA LYS A 63 7.74 -10.28 11.25
C LYS A 63 7.95 -11.68 10.68
N GLU A 64 7.13 -12.64 11.06
CA GLU A 64 7.26 -14.03 10.60
C GLU A 64 6.50 -14.25 9.29
N LEU A 65 5.34 -13.58 9.14
CA LEU A 65 4.46 -13.76 7.99
C LEU A 65 4.83 -12.88 6.79
N CYS A 66 5.30 -11.65 7.01
CA CYS A 66 5.72 -10.76 5.93
C CYS A 66 7.14 -11.09 5.47
N SER A 67 7.27 -12.07 4.58
CA SER A 67 8.56 -12.46 3.98
C SER A 67 9.01 -11.53 2.85
N THR A 68 8.19 -10.55 2.47
CA THR A 68 8.44 -9.64 1.35
C THR A 68 8.31 -8.19 1.80
N ASP A 69 9.08 -7.29 1.19
CA ASP A 69 9.04 -5.85 1.48
C ASP A 69 7.69 -5.19 1.13
N GLN A 70 6.82 -5.89 0.39
CA GLN A 70 5.50 -5.40 0.01
C GLN A 70 4.42 -5.73 1.03
N CYS A 71 4.67 -6.65 1.96
CA CYS A 71 3.76 -6.98 3.06
C CYS A 71 4.01 -6.01 4.22
N VAL A 72 2.95 -5.33 4.67
CA VAL A 72 3.03 -4.25 5.67
C VAL A 72 2.54 -4.67 7.04
N GLU A 73 1.62 -5.64 7.09
CA GLU A 73 1.00 -6.14 8.33
C GLU A 73 0.62 -7.60 8.14
N GLY A 74 0.84 -8.43 9.15
CA GLY A 74 0.51 -9.86 9.11
C GLY A 74 -0.11 -10.32 10.42
N TRP A 75 -1.20 -11.05 10.35
CA TRP A 75 -1.90 -11.62 11.50
C TRP A 75 -2.11 -13.12 11.30
N SER A 76 -1.71 -13.89 12.31
CA SER A 76 -1.98 -15.32 12.37
C SER A 76 -3.29 -15.57 13.11
N THR A 77 -4.08 -16.52 12.61
CA THR A 77 -5.29 -17.00 13.27
C THR A 77 -5.30 -18.53 13.32
N SER A 78 -6.24 -19.09 14.08
CA SER A 78 -6.50 -20.54 14.08
C SER A 78 -6.75 -21.08 12.68
N ASN A 79 -7.49 -20.34 11.83
CA ASN A 79 -7.99 -20.81 10.55
C ASN A 79 -7.29 -20.22 9.31
N GLY A 80 -6.29 -19.35 9.46
CA GLY A 80 -5.58 -18.74 8.32
C GLY A 80 -4.63 -17.62 8.73
N ASN A 81 -3.81 -17.17 7.80
CA ASN A 81 -2.99 -15.98 7.97
C ASN A 81 -3.58 -14.84 7.14
N PHE A 82 -3.70 -13.67 7.72
CA PHE A 82 -4.11 -12.47 7.01
C PHE A 82 -2.90 -11.57 6.79
N LEU A 83 -2.73 -11.10 5.56
CA LEU A 83 -1.57 -10.33 5.12
C LEU A 83 -2.06 -9.06 4.44
N GLN A 84 -1.66 -7.90 4.94
CA GLN A 84 -1.89 -6.63 4.27
C GLN A 84 -0.67 -6.29 3.42
N PHE A 85 -0.90 -5.86 2.20
CA PHE A 85 0.13 -5.41 1.27
C PHE A 85 0.05 -3.91 1.04
N ALA A 86 1.19 -3.33 0.64
CA ALA A 86 1.32 -1.92 0.30
C ALA A 86 0.47 -1.52 -0.93
N SER A 87 0.09 -2.47 -1.77
CA SER A 87 -0.73 -2.22 -2.96
C SER A 87 -1.65 -3.40 -3.30
N GLN A 88 -2.72 -3.13 -4.05
CA GLN A 88 -3.60 -4.18 -4.55
C GLN A 88 -2.88 -5.12 -5.54
N GLY A 89 -1.95 -4.61 -6.34
CA GLY A 89 -1.19 -5.43 -7.29
C GLY A 89 -0.28 -6.44 -6.58
N ALA A 90 0.38 -6.04 -5.48
CA ALA A 90 1.17 -6.95 -4.65
C ALA A 90 0.30 -8.03 -4.00
N ALA A 91 -0.87 -7.64 -3.46
CA ALA A 91 -1.82 -8.60 -2.91
C ALA A 91 -2.36 -9.57 -3.98
N GLU A 92 -2.63 -9.10 -5.19
CA GLU A 92 -3.08 -9.94 -6.31
C GLU A 92 -2.02 -10.94 -6.75
N GLN A 93 -0.76 -10.50 -6.87
CA GLN A 93 0.36 -11.38 -7.18
C GLN A 93 0.50 -12.48 -6.12
N PHE A 94 0.43 -12.12 -4.84
CA PHE A 94 0.54 -13.09 -3.75
C PHE A 94 -0.64 -14.06 -3.70
N ALA A 95 -1.87 -13.57 -3.88
CA ALA A 95 -3.05 -14.43 -3.95
C ALA A 95 -2.99 -15.40 -5.16
N THR A 96 -2.42 -14.96 -6.28
CA THR A 96 -2.20 -15.82 -7.46
C THR A 96 -1.20 -16.93 -7.15
N TYR A 97 -0.15 -16.64 -6.39
CA TYR A 97 0.81 -17.65 -5.94
C TYR A 97 0.18 -18.72 -5.02
N LEU A 98 -0.76 -18.32 -4.16
CA LEU A 98 -1.48 -19.25 -3.26
C LEU A 98 -2.53 -20.11 -3.98
N GLY A 99 -3.03 -19.68 -5.15
CA GLY A 99 -4.04 -20.42 -5.90
C GLY A 99 -5.34 -20.62 -5.12
N ASP A 100 -5.80 -21.86 -5.02
CA ASP A 100 -7.09 -22.20 -4.42
C ASP A 100 -7.16 -21.95 -2.90
N ASP A 101 -6.01 -21.89 -2.23
CA ASP A 101 -5.90 -21.63 -0.79
C ASP A 101 -5.83 -20.12 -0.47
N GLY A 102 -5.69 -19.27 -1.48
CA GLY A 102 -5.65 -17.83 -1.35
C GLY A 102 -7.01 -17.17 -1.58
N ARG A 103 -7.41 -16.24 -0.69
CA ARG A 103 -8.52 -15.31 -0.95
C ARG A 103 -8.04 -13.89 -0.78
N ARG A 104 -8.57 -12.97 -1.57
CA ARG A 104 -8.12 -11.57 -1.56
C ARG A 104 -9.29 -10.62 -1.45
N TRP A 105 -9.08 -9.56 -0.69
CA TRP A 105 -9.92 -8.38 -0.67
C TRP A 105 -9.06 -7.12 -0.70
N ARG A 106 -9.16 -6.33 -1.78
CA ARG A 106 -8.32 -5.15 -2.02
C ARG A 106 -6.83 -5.49 -1.87
N ASN A 107 -6.16 -4.92 -0.86
CA ASN A 107 -4.76 -5.14 -0.52
C ASN A 107 -4.55 -6.15 0.62
N ILE A 108 -5.59 -6.87 1.05
CA ILE A 108 -5.50 -7.91 2.08
C ILE A 108 -5.62 -9.28 1.41
N VAL A 109 -4.76 -10.21 1.80
CA VAL A 109 -4.78 -11.62 1.38
C VAL A 109 -4.99 -12.49 2.61
N LEU A 110 -5.93 -13.42 2.50
CA LEU A 110 -6.08 -14.56 3.38
C LEU A 110 -5.34 -15.74 2.77
N ASP A 111 -4.39 -16.27 3.52
CA ASP A 111 -3.64 -17.49 3.25
C ASP A 111 -4.14 -18.62 4.15
N MET A 112 -4.78 -19.62 3.53
CA MET A 112 -5.23 -20.85 4.20
C MET A 112 -4.29 -22.04 3.92
N SER A 113 -3.15 -21.81 3.25
CA SER A 113 -2.23 -22.87 2.89
C SER A 113 -1.66 -23.56 4.12
N GLY A 114 -1.44 -24.87 4.01
CA GLY A 114 -0.92 -25.69 5.11
C GLY A 114 -1.89 -25.91 6.27
N LYS A 115 -3.17 -25.52 6.13
CA LYS A 115 -4.22 -25.79 7.11
C LYS A 115 -5.28 -26.73 6.54
N GLU A 116 -5.52 -27.83 7.24
CA GLU A 116 -6.66 -28.73 7.00
C GLU A 116 -7.90 -28.12 7.67
N LEU A 117 -8.67 -27.35 6.89
CA LEU A 117 -9.87 -26.65 7.38
C LEU A 117 -11.15 -27.37 6.97
N SER A 118 -12.10 -27.49 7.90
CA SER A 118 -13.47 -27.91 7.58
C SER A 118 -14.16 -26.87 6.69
N PHE A 119 -15.27 -27.25 6.07
CA PHE A 119 -16.07 -26.32 5.26
C PHE A 119 -16.54 -25.10 6.08
N GLU A 120 -16.96 -25.33 7.32
CA GLU A 120 -17.41 -24.31 8.26
C GLU A 120 -16.28 -23.36 8.63
N GLN A 121 -15.07 -23.88 8.89
CA GLN A 121 -13.90 -23.07 9.20
C GLN A 121 -13.46 -22.21 8.00
N LYS A 122 -13.45 -22.81 6.79
CA LYS A 122 -13.18 -22.07 5.54
C LYS A 122 -14.21 -20.96 5.34
N LYS A 123 -15.48 -21.26 5.55
CA LYS A 123 -16.56 -20.27 5.45
C LYS A 123 -16.36 -19.14 6.46
N GLU A 124 -16.10 -19.46 7.72
CA GLU A 124 -15.89 -18.47 8.79
C GLU A 124 -14.76 -17.50 8.45
N VAL A 125 -13.57 -18.02 8.10
CA VAL A 125 -12.40 -17.16 7.85
C VAL A 125 -12.55 -16.32 6.57
N ILE A 126 -13.24 -16.84 5.56
CA ILE A 126 -13.57 -16.11 4.34
C ILE A 126 -14.61 -15.03 4.64
N ASP A 127 -15.65 -15.35 5.41
CA ASP A 127 -16.66 -14.39 5.82
C ASP A 127 -16.01 -13.26 6.63
N THR A 128 -15.04 -13.55 7.51
CA THR A 128 -14.25 -12.51 8.20
C THR A 128 -13.48 -11.61 7.25
N LEU A 129 -12.83 -12.16 6.22
CA LEU A 129 -12.12 -11.36 5.21
C LEU A 129 -13.05 -10.33 4.54
N PHE A 130 -14.30 -10.71 4.28
CA PHE A 130 -15.29 -9.86 3.61
C PHE A 130 -16.23 -9.11 4.57
N ALA A 131 -16.23 -9.40 5.87
CA ALA A 131 -17.13 -8.80 6.87
C ALA A 131 -16.89 -7.29 7.05
N SER A 132 -15.69 -6.80 6.74
CA SER A 132 -15.38 -5.36 6.70
C SER A 132 -16.13 -4.61 5.59
N HIS A 133 -16.87 -5.31 4.73
CA HIS A 133 -17.77 -4.70 3.76
C HIS A 133 -19.04 -4.19 4.46
N VAL A 134 -19.05 -2.91 4.82
CA VAL A 134 -20.32 -2.21 5.07
C VAL A 134 -21.06 -2.17 3.74
N TRP A 135 -22.09 -3.00 3.55
CA TRP A 135 -22.99 -2.89 2.39
C TRP A 135 -23.90 -1.68 2.65
N SER A 136 -23.49 -0.51 2.17
CA SER A 136 -24.34 0.68 2.07
C SER A 136 -24.68 0.95 0.60
#